data_AF-A0A8D0NAP7-F1
#
_entry.id   AF-A0A8D0NAP7-F1
#
_cell.length_a   1.000
_cell.length_b   1.000
_cell.length_c   1.000
_cell.angle_alpha   90.00
_cell.angle_beta   90.00
_cell.angle_gamma   90.00
#
_symmetry.space_group_name_H-M   'P 1'
#
loop_
_entity.id
_entity.type
_entity.pdbx_description
1 polymer ?
#
loop_
_entity_poly.entity_id
_entity_poly.type
_entity_poly.pdbx_seq_one_letter_code
_entity_poly.pdbx_strand_id
1 'polypeptide(L)'
;MGFPWYSTPWNAHLSTTNTNLDILVVVFYFLLVLGIGLWAILSSSRGTVEDFFLAGRNLAWWQIGAFLFASNIGTGHFMGLAGKGASSGIAVGAFEWNAPFILCILGWVFSPIYIKAGVVTTPRYLRKRFGGCRIQFLLAILYLFLYIVSKIAVSCVKASPRKENKKIRSSHCSSAVTNPTGIHEDVGSIPGLTQWVGNPALP
;
A
#
# COMPACT_ATOMS: atom_id res chain seq x y z
N MET A 1 23.06 13.01 34.53
CA MET A 1 23.61 11.70 34.12
C MET A 1 23.18 11.44 32.69
N GLY A 2 24.04 11.77 31.72
CA GLY A 2 23.75 11.61 30.29
C GLY A 2 24.04 10.17 29.85
N PHE A 3 23.16 9.60 29.04
CA PHE A 3 23.33 8.23 28.53
C PHE A 3 24.50 8.16 27.53
N PRO A 4 25.38 7.13 27.57
CA PRO A 4 26.69 7.15 26.89
C PRO A 4 26.67 6.89 25.38
N TRP A 5 25.51 6.71 24.76
CA TRP A 5 25.40 6.21 23.37
C TRP A 5 25.04 7.28 22.33
N TYR A 6 25.04 8.57 22.68
CA TYR A 6 24.72 9.64 21.71
C TYR A 6 25.90 10.01 20.80
N SER A 7 27.13 9.65 21.15
CA SER A 7 28.36 10.07 20.46
C SER A 7 29.04 8.94 19.68
N THR A 8 28.29 8.12 18.94
CA THR A 8 28.87 7.40 17.80
C THR A 8 28.62 8.23 16.54
N PRO A 9 29.64 8.88 15.94
CA PRO A 9 29.46 9.42 14.60
C PRO A 9 29.07 8.27 13.68
N TRP A 10 27.98 8.44 12.94
CA TRP A 10 27.62 7.55 11.84
C TRP A 10 28.66 7.75 10.74
N ASN A 11 29.86 7.20 10.96
CA ASN A 11 30.74 6.85 9.87
C ASN A 11 29.98 5.74 9.14
N ALA A 12 29.15 6.14 8.17
CA ALA A 12 28.69 5.23 7.14
C ALA A 12 29.97 4.72 6.51
N HIS A 13 30.45 3.58 7.01
CA HIS A 13 31.45 2.81 6.32
C HIS A 13 30.75 2.50 5.00
N LEU A 14 31.05 3.26 3.95
CA LEU A 14 30.81 2.85 2.58
C LEU A 14 31.75 1.66 2.37
N SER A 15 31.45 0.55 3.06
CA SER A 15 31.75 -0.77 2.58
C SER A 15 31.32 -0.74 1.14
N THR A 16 32.23 -1.05 0.24
CA THR A 16 32.00 -1.15 -1.21
C THR A 16 30.84 -2.10 -1.41
N THR A 17 29.62 -1.58 -1.31
CA THR A 17 28.38 -2.34 -1.41
C THR A 17 28.38 -2.81 -2.84
N ASN A 18 28.39 -4.13 -3.01
CA ASN A 18 28.30 -4.73 -4.33
C ASN A 18 26.95 -4.33 -4.92
N THR A 19 26.92 -3.21 -5.63
CA THR A 19 25.72 -2.66 -6.28
C THR A 19 25.08 -3.72 -7.19
N ASN A 20 25.90 -4.58 -7.77
CA ASN A 20 25.48 -5.73 -8.57
C ASN A 20 24.68 -6.77 -7.74
N LEU A 21 25.08 -7.05 -6.49
CA LEU A 21 24.34 -7.95 -5.60
C LEU A 21 23.02 -7.32 -5.17
N ASP A 22 23.01 -6.02 -4.86
CA ASP A 22 21.80 -5.31 -4.48
C ASP A 22 20.77 -5.33 -5.63
N ILE A 23 21.22 -5.07 -6.86
CA ILE A 23 20.38 -5.13 -8.07
C ILE A 23 19.88 -6.56 -8.31
N LEU A 24 20.74 -7.58 -8.15
CA LEU A 24 20.37 -8.98 -8.32
C LEU A 24 19.27 -9.41 -7.35
N VAL A 25 19.38 -9.03 -6.07
CA VAL A 25 18.37 -9.34 -5.05
C VAL A 25 17.02 -8.71 -5.39
N VAL A 26 17.01 -7.46 -5.86
CA VAL A 26 15.78 -6.76 -6.27
C VAL A 26 15.13 -7.44 -7.48
N VAL A 27 15.91 -7.72 -8.53
CA VAL A 27 15.41 -8.40 -9.74
C VAL A 27 14.88 -9.79 -9.41
N PHE A 28 15.62 -10.56 -8.60
CA PHE A 28 15.20 -11.89 -8.16
C PHE A 28 13.89 -11.86 -7.36
N TYR A 29 13.72 -10.89 -6.46
CA TYR A 29 12.47 -10.70 -5.73
C TYR A 29 11.29 -10.45 -6.67
N PHE A 30 11.43 -9.54 -7.65
CA PHE A 30 10.37 -9.28 -8.63
C PHE A 30 10.04 -10.52 -9.47
N LEU A 31 11.06 -11.26 -9.93
CA LEU A 31 10.87 -12.49 -10.69
C LEU A 31 10.16 -13.57 -9.88
N LEU A 32 10.49 -13.73 -8.59
CA LEU A 32 9.79 -14.69 -7.72
C LEU A 32 8.33 -14.31 -7.53
N VAL A 33 8.03 -13.05 -7.19
CA VAL A 33 6.65 -12.59 -6.97
C VAL A 33 5.82 -12.73 -8.25
N LEU A 34 6.39 -12.31 -9.39
CA LEU A 34 5.74 -12.42 -10.69
C LEU A 34 5.59 -13.88 -11.13
N GLY A 35 6.60 -14.72 -10.87
CA GLY A 35 6.59 -16.15 -11.14
C GLY A 35 5.53 -16.89 -10.34
N ILE A 36 5.41 -16.63 -9.03
CA ILE A 36 4.36 -17.20 -8.18
C ILE A 36 2.98 -16.70 -8.61
N GLY A 37 2.85 -15.42 -8.97
CA GLY A 37 1.60 -14.83 -9.47
C GLY A 37 1.15 -15.46 -10.80
N LEU A 38 2.06 -15.56 -11.78
CA LEU A 38 1.79 -16.22 -13.06
C LEU A 38 1.51 -17.70 -12.87
N TRP A 39 2.27 -18.40 -12.01
CA TRP A 39 2.05 -19.80 -11.71
C TRP A 39 0.68 -20.03 -11.08
N ALA A 40 0.24 -19.17 -10.14
CA ALA A 40 -1.10 -19.24 -9.56
C ALA A 40 -2.21 -19.04 -10.61
N ILE A 41 -2.04 -18.07 -11.53
CA ILE A 41 -3.00 -17.81 -12.61
C ILE A 41 -3.05 -18.98 -13.61
N LEU A 42 -1.88 -19.47 -14.03
CA LEU A 42 -1.76 -20.57 -15.00
C LEU A 42 -2.19 -21.92 -14.40
N SER A 43 -1.91 -22.15 -13.12
CA SER A 43 -2.34 -23.35 -12.39
C SER A 43 -3.85 -23.37 -12.12
N SER A 44 -4.52 -22.22 -12.16
CA SER A 44 -5.99 -22.13 -12.04
C SER A 44 -6.73 -22.53 -13.33
N SER A 45 -6.01 -22.96 -14.38
CA SER A 45 -6.59 -23.35 -15.66
C SER A 45 -6.99 -24.84 -15.67
N ARG A 46 -8.05 -25.17 -14.90
CA ARG A 46 -8.85 -26.40 -15.05
C ARG A 46 -10.35 -26.05 -14.94
N GLY A 47 -10.86 -25.47 -16.03
CA GLY A 47 -12.13 -25.83 -16.68
C GLY A 47 -13.49 -25.69 -15.99
N THR A 48 -13.63 -25.43 -14.69
CA THR A 48 -14.98 -25.40 -14.09
C THR A 48 -15.12 -24.31 -13.04
N VAL A 49 -16.18 -23.50 -13.16
CA VAL A 49 -16.54 -22.45 -12.20
C VAL A 49 -16.69 -23.03 -10.79
N GLU A 50 -17.08 -24.30 -10.70
CA GLU A 50 -17.16 -25.08 -9.47
C GLU A 50 -15.80 -25.21 -8.77
N ASP A 51 -14.68 -25.45 -9.46
CA ASP A 51 -13.36 -25.58 -8.85
C ASP A 51 -12.85 -24.26 -8.25
N PHE A 52 -13.20 -23.13 -8.87
CA PHE A 52 -12.93 -21.79 -8.31
C PHE A 52 -13.75 -21.54 -7.03
N PHE A 53 -15.01 -22.00 -7.00
CA PHE A 53 -15.86 -21.91 -5.81
C PHE A 53 -15.51 -22.97 -4.73
N LEU A 54 -15.03 -24.16 -5.11
CA LEU A 54 -14.59 -25.26 -4.23
C LEU A 54 -13.24 -24.92 -3.57
N ALA A 55 -12.30 -24.31 -4.30
CA ALA A 55 -11.06 -23.76 -3.75
C ALA A 55 -11.36 -22.67 -2.70
N GLY A 56 -12.43 -21.89 -2.90
CA GLY A 56 -12.91 -20.90 -1.94
C GLY A 56 -13.37 -21.48 -0.60
N ARG A 57 -13.69 -22.78 -0.52
CA ARG A 57 -14.15 -23.45 0.70
C ARG A 57 -13.03 -24.09 1.53
N ASN A 58 -11.85 -24.28 0.95
CA ASN A 58 -10.69 -24.98 1.56
C ASN A 58 -9.46 -24.08 1.72
N LEU A 59 -9.65 -22.76 1.84
CA LEU A 59 -8.56 -21.87 2.25
C LEU A 59 -8.22 -22.15 3.72
N ALA A 60 -6.99 -22.54 3.99
CA ALA A 60 -6.56 -22.84 5.34
C ALA A 60 -6.56 -21.56 6.18
N TRP A 61 -6.98 -21.64 7.45
CA TRP A 61 -7.22 -20.46 8.31
C TRP A 61 -6.02 -19.49 8.36
N TRP A 62 -4.80 -20.03 8.31
CA TRP A 62 -3.54 -19.27 8.32
C TRP A 62 -3.34 -18.38 7.08
N GLN A 63 -3.90 -18.76 5.93
CA GLN A 63 -3.76 -18.07 4.64
C GLN A 63 -4.70 -16.87 4.65
N ILE A 64 -5.94 -17.06 5.12
CA ILE A 64 -6.88 -15.95 5.33
C ILE A 64 -6.27 -14.94 6.30
N GLY A 65 -5.67 -15.39 7.41
CA GLY A 65 -4.98 -14.51 8.35
C GLY A 65 -3.84 -13.73 7.71
N ALA A 66 -2.99 -14.40 6.93
CA ALA A 66 -1.87 -13.77 6.22
C ALA A 66 -2.33 -12.72 5.20
N PHE A 67 -3.38 -13.01 4.41
CA PHE A 67 -3.92 -12.06 3.44
C PHE A 67 -4.59 -10.85 4.11
N LEU A 68 -5.32 -11.06 5.20
CA LEU A 68 -5.92 -9.97 5.98
C LEU A 68 -4.83 -9.06 6.55
N PHE A 69 -3.76 -9.63 7.11
CA PHE A 69 -2.64 -8.86 7.63
C PHE A 69 -1.90 -8.09 6.53
N ALA A 70 -1.58 -8.76 5.41
CA ALA A 70 -0.93 -8.14 4.26
C ALA A 70 -1.77 -7.00 3.65
N SER A 71 -3.10 -7.08 3.71
CA SER A 71 -4.00 -6.03 3.21
C SER A 71 -4.01 -4.77 4.09
N ASN A 72 -3.68 -4.90 5.38
CA ASN A 72 -3.70 -3.81 6.34
C ASN A 72 -2.36 -3.05 6.41
N ILE A 73 -1.25 -3.77 6.23
CA ILE A 73 0.09 -3.20 6.44
C ILE A 73 0.75 -2.85 5.10
N GLY A 74 1.05 -1.56 4.91
CA GLY A 74 1.79 -1.06 3.75
C GLY A 74 3.14 -0.43 4.11
N THR A 75 3.98 -0.17 3.10
CA THR A 75 5.30 0.47 3.27
C THR A 75 5.23 1.83 3.98
N GLY A 76 4.16 2.59 3.75
CA GLY A 76 3.89 3.86 4.44
C GLY A 76 3.57 3.69 5.92
N HIS A 77 2.94 2.58 6.31
CA HIS A 77 2.66 2.24 7.71
C HIS A 77 3.97 2.03 8.47
N PHE A 78 4.89 1.26 7.88
CA PHE A 78 6.20 0.98 8.48
C PHE A 78 7.06 2.25 8.61
N MET A 79 7.13 3.08 7.56
CA MET A 79 7.87 4.35 7.62
C MET A 79 7.25 5.35 8.61
N GLY A 80 5.92 5.36 8.73
CA GLY A 80 5.22 6.18 9.71
C GLY A 80 5.48 5.73 11.15
N LEU A 81 5.48 4.41 11.40
CA LEU A 81 5.80 3.83 12.70
C LEU A 81 7.27 4.05 13.08
N ALA A 82 8.21 3.90 12.14
CA ALA A 82 9.62 4.19 12.37
C ALA A 82 9.83 5.67 12.74
N GLY A 83 9.15 6.59 12.04
CA GLY A 83 9.20 8.02 12.36
C GLY A 83 8.60 8.38 13.72
N LYS A 84 7.47 7.76 14.10
CA LYS A 84 6.87 7.93 15.44
C LYS A 84 7.67 7.23 16.54
N GLY A 85 8.28 6.09 16.25
CA GLY A 85 9.14 5.37 17.19
C GLY A 85 10.42 6.15 17.52
N ALA A 86 10.97 6.89 16.56
CA ALA A 86 12.13 7.77 16.78
C ALA A 86 11.84 8.92 17.77
N SER A 87 10.61 9.44 17.80
CA SER A 87 10.23 10.56 18.68
C SER A 87 9.52 10.13 19.97
N SER A 88 8.71 9.08 19.94
CA SER A 88 7.87 8.63 21.05
C SER A 88 8.36 7.32 21.71
N GLY A 89 9.41 6.69 21.20
CA GLY A 89 9.99 5.47 21.76
C GLY A 89 9.11 4.22 21.58
N ILE A 90 9.34 3.22 22.44
CA ILE A 90 8.70 1.89 22.36
C ILE A 90 7.19 1.89 22.64
N ALA A 91 6.66 2.98 23.19
CA ALA A 91 5.22 3.13 23.48
C ALA A 91 4.35 2.98 22.23
N VAL A 92 4.86 3.37 21.06
CA VAL A 92 4.16 3.19 19.77
C VAL A 92 3.96 1.71 19.43
N GLY A 93 4.93 0.85 19.78
CA GLY A 93 4.82 -0.60 19.56
C GLY A 93 3.76 -1.28 20.44
N ALA A 94 3.54 -0.76 21.65
CA ALA A 94 2.48 -1.26 22.53
C ALA A 94 1.08 -1.03 21.95
N PHE A 95 0.87 0.06 21.20
CA PHE A 95 -0.39 0.31 20.50
C PHE A 95 -0.64 -0.73 19.40
N GLU A 96 0.38 -1.00 18.57
CA GLU A 96 0.30 -2.00 17.50
C GLU A 96 0.06 -3.42 18.03
N TRP A 97 0.60 -3.75 19.21
CA TRP A 97 0.38 -5.06 19.83
C TRP A 97 -1.08 -5.30 20.19
N ASN A 98 -1.87 -4.25 20.44
CA ASN A 98 -3.31 -4.36 20.71
C ASN A 98 -4.16 -4.56 19.44
N ALA A 99 -3.66 -4.13 18.28
CA ALA A 99 -4.37 -4.23 17.00
C ALA A 99 -4.77 -5.67 16.60
N PRO A 100 -3.90 -6.71 16.71
CA PRO A 100 -4.31 -8.08 16.39
C PRO A 100 -5.35 -8.62 17.39
N PHE A 101 -5.29 -8.26 18.67
CA PHE A 101 -6.28 -8.73 19.66
C PHE A 101 -7.69 -8.22 19.35
N ILE A 102 -7.83 -6.93 19.05
CA ILE A 102 -9.15 -6.37 18.71
C ILE A 102 -9.66 -6.96 17.39
N LEU A 103 -8.75 -7.24 16.43
CA LEU A 103 -9.10 -7.85 15.15
C LEU A 103 -9.57 -9.30 15.29
N CYS A 104 -8.95 -10.08 16.18
CA CYS A 104 -9.41 -11.43 16.51
C CYS A 104 -10.82 -11.43 17.13
N ILE A 105 -11.07 -10.53 18.09
CA ILE A 105 -12.39 -10.38 18.73
C ILE A 105 -13.44 -9.96 17.70
N LEU A 106 -13.11 -8.99 16.85
CA LEU A 106 -13.99 -8.53 15.77
C LEU A 106 -14.28 -9.65 14.77
N GLY A 107 -13.25 -10.41 14.37
CA GLY A 107 -13.39 -11.58 13.49
C GLY A 107 -14.35 -12.61 14.08
N TRP A 108 -14.22 -12.93 15.36
CA TRP A 108 -15.10 -13.89 16.05
C TRP A 108 -16.56 -13.43 16.10
N VAL A 109 -16.80 -12.14 16.35
CA VAL A 109 -18.16 -11.59 16.43
C VAL A 109 -18.80 -11.44 15.05
N PHE A 110 -18.05 -10.91 14.07
CA PHE A 110 -18.59 -10.59 12.75
C PHE A 110 -18.63 -11.79 11.80
N SER A 111 -17.71 -12.76 11.90
CA SER A 111 -17.68 -13.96 11.07
C SER A 111 -19.03 -14.71 11.03
N PRO A 112 -19.64 -15.10 12.17
CA PRO A 112 -20.92 -15.83 12.15
C PRO A 112 -22.09 -14.97 11.64
N ILE A 113 -22.02 -13.64 11.80
CA ILE A 113 -23.06 -12.71 11.35
C ILE A 113 -23.07 -12.63 9.82
N TYR A 114 -21.90 -12.51 9.19
CA TYR A 114 -21.80 -12.42 7.73
C TYR A 114 -22.17 -13.74 7.04
N ILE A 115 -21.77 -14.88 7.61
CA ILE A 115 -22.12 -16.21 7.08
C ILE A 115 -23.65 -16.41 7.11
N LYS A 116 -24.32 -16.05 8.22
CA LYS A 116 -25.79 -16.14 8.34
C LYS A 116 -26.53 -15.15 7.44
N ALA A 117 -25.98 -13.96 7.23
CA ALA A 117 -26.63 -12.93 6.41
C ALA A 117 -26.53 -13.23 4.90
N GLY A 118 -25.54 -14.04 4.47
CA GLY A 118 -25.31 -14.40 3.08
C GLY A 118 -24.94 -13.22 2.20
N VAL A 119 -24.23 -12.23 2.75
CA VAL A 119 -23.93 -10.97 2.07
C VAL A 119 -22.42 -10.75 1.99
N VAL A 120 -21.93 -10.56 0.78
CA VAL A 120 -20.49 -10.40 0.47
C VAL A 120 -19.99 -8.97 0.60
N THR A 121 -20.88 -7.98 0.66
CA THR A 121 -20.51 -6.56 0.75
C THR A 121 -21.16 -5.88 1.95
N THR A 122 -20.35 -5.14 2.70
CA THR A 122 -20.78 -4.30 3.84
C THR A 122 -22.00 -3.41 3.54
N PRO A 123 -22.04 -2.63 2.43
CA PRO A 123 -23.20 -1.81 2.12
C PRO A 123 -24.47 -2.64 1.87
N ARG A 124 -24.35 -3.85 1.31
CA ARG A 124 -25.50 -4.72 1.05
C ARG A 124 -26.01 -5.38 2.32
N TYR A 125 -25.14 -5.64 3.30
CA TYR A 125 -25.54 -6.09 4.65
C TYR A 125 -26.39 -5.02 5.34
N LEU A 126 -25.97 -3.75 5.30
CA LEU A 126 -26.74 -2.64 5.89
C LEU A 126 -28.08 -2.45 5.19
N ARG A 127 -28.14 -2.60 3.86
CA ARG A 127 -29.41 -2.55 3.12
C ARG A 127 -30.39 -3.63 3.59
N LYS A 128 -29.92 -4.86 3.82
CA LYS A 128 -30.78 -5.98 4.27
C LYS A 128 -31.28 -5.78 5.70
N ARG A 129 -30.50 -5.10 6.56
CA ARG A 129 -30.86 -4.83 7.96
C ARG A 129 -31.75 -3.61 8.16
N PHE A 130 -31.55 -2.54 7.38
CA PHE A 130 -32.26 -1.27 7.55
C PHE A 130 -33.32 -0.99 6.46
N GLY A 131 -33.46 -1.86 5.45
CA GLY A 131 -34.53 -1.82 4.46
C GLY A 131 -34.56 -0.60 3.52
N GLY A 132 -33.65 0.37 3.66
CA GLY A 132 -33.70 1.64 2.94
C GLY A 132 -32.51 1.90 2.02
N CYS A 133 -32.77 2.23 0.75
CA CYS A 133 -31.75 2.72 -0.19
C CYS A 133 -31.11 4.05 0.28
N ARG A 134 -31.84 4.86 1.05
CA ARG A 134 -31.40 6.18 1.53
C ARG A 134 -30.16 6.09 2.44
N ILE A 135 -30.15 5.13 3.37
CA ILE A 135 -29.06 4.94 4.36
C ILE A 135 -27.80 4.42 3.68
N GLN A 136 -27.94 3.50 2.71
CA GLN A 136 -26.81 3.03 1.90
C GLN A 136 -26.18 4.17 1.10
N PHE A 137 -27.00 5.01 0.46
CA PHE A 137 -26.52 6.18 -0.29
C PHE A 137 -25.78 7.17 0.62
N LEU A 138 -26.35 7.50 1.78
CA LEU A 138 -25.70 8.38 2.76
C LEU A 138 -24.34 7.83 3.21
N LEU A 139 -24.26 6.53 3.53
CA LEU A 139 -23.01 5.91 3.96
C LEU A 139 -21.98 5.82 2.83
N ALA A 140 -22.42 5.52 1.60
CA ALA A 140 -21.53 5.52 0.44
C ALA A 140 -20.94 6.90 0.17
N ILE A 141 -21.78 7.95 0.21
CA ILE A 141 -21.35 9.34 0.04
C ILE A 141 -20.41 9.75 1.18
N LEU A 142 -20.77 9.44 2.43
CA LEU A 142 -19.94 9.74 3.60
C LEU A 142 -18.57 9.06 3.52
N TYR A 143 -18.54 7.76 3.17
CA TYR A 143 -17.29 7.00 3.05
C TYR A 143 -16.43 7.52 1.90
N LEU A 144 -17.04 7.85 0.76
CA LEU A 144 -16.36 8.45 -0.38
C LEU A 144 -15.76 9.81 -0.01
N PHE A 145 -16.54 10.66 0.66
CA PHE A 145 -16.08 11.97 1.11
C PHE A 145 -14.88 11.86 2.06
N LEU A 146 -14.98 11.01 3.09
CA LEU A 146 -13.88 10.76 4.03
C LEU A 146 -12.63 10.20 3.33
N TYR A 147 -12.81 9.31 2.35
CA TYR A 147 -11.71 8.76 1.57
C TYR A 147 -10.99 9.82 0.75
N ILE A 148 -11.73 10.67 0.04
CA ILE A 148 -11.18 11.77 -0.77
C ILE A 148 -10.42 12.75 0.13
N VAL A 149 -11.03 13.19 1.24
CA VAL A 149 -10.41 14.13 2.19
C VAL A 149 -9.11 13.54 2.76
N SER A 150 -9.13 12.27 3.17
CA SER A 150 -7.95 11.59 3.71
C SER A 150 -6.83 11.49 2.67
N LYS A 151 -7.17 11.17 1.41
CA LYS A 151 -6.19 11.09 0.32
C LYS A 151 -5.58 12.45 -0.01
N ILE A 152 -6.38 13.51 -0.05
CA ILE A 152 -5.88 14.87 -0.28
C ILE A 152 -4.98 15.31 0.87
N ALA A 153 -5.39 15.05 2.12
CA ALA A 153 -4.60 15.40 3.30
C ALA A 153 -3.20 14.75 3.29
N VAL A 154 -3.12 13.46 2.97
CA VAL A 154 -1.83 12.75 2.86
C VAL A 154 -0.96 13.34 1.74
N SER A 155 -1.56 13.65 0.59
CA SER A 155 -0.86 14.30 -0.53
C SER A 155 -0.32 15.68 -0.15
N CYS A 156 -1.11 16.49 0.55
CA CYS A 156 -0.70 17.80 1.04
C CYS A 156 0.46 17.72 2.04
N VAL A 157 0.39 16.81 3.01
CA VAL A 157 1.46 16.60 4.01
C VAL A 157 2.76 16.17 3.33
N LYS A 158 2.70 15.24 2.37
CA LYS A 158 3.89 14.80 1.61
C LYS A 158 4.48 15.90 0.73
N ALA A 159 3.66 16.84 0.26
CA ALA A 159 4.08 17.96 -0.58
C ALA A 159 4.70 19.14 0.20
N SER A 160 4.35 19.31 1.48
CA SER A 160 4.66 20.51 2.27
C SER A 160 6.16 20.81 2.48
N PRO A 161 7.04 19.86 2.84
CA PRO A 161 8.46 20.18 3.07
C PRO A 161 9.31 20.25 1.78
N ARG A 162 8.76 19.87 0.62
CA ARG A 162 9.52 19.77 -0.64
C ARG A 162 9.53 21.08 -1.44
N LYS A 163 8.62 22.03 -1.17
CA LYS A 163 8.53 23.28 -1.95
C LYS A 163 9.61 24.31 -1.60
N GLU A 164 10.02 24.39 -0.33
CA GLU A 164 11.10 25.29 0.12
C GLU A 164 12.46 24.88 -0.50
N ASN A 165 12.83 23.59 -0.37
CA ASN A 165 14.11 23.07 -0.86
C ASN A 165 14.22 22.99 -2.39
N LYS A 166 13.13 22.75 -3.11
CA LYS A 166 13.15 22.78 -4.58
C LYS A 166 13.27 24.21 -5.12
N LYS A 167 12.74 25.21 -4.40
CA LYS A 167 12.90 26.62 -4.76
C LYS A 167 14.35 27.09 -4.58
N ILE A 168 15.03 26.67 -3.51
CA ILE A 168 16.45 26.99 -3.27
C ILE A 168 17.39 26.22 -4.23
N ARG A 169 17.06 24.97 -4.57
CA ARG A 169 17.89 24.15 -5.48
C ARG A 169 17.67 24.46 -6.96
N SER A 170 16.52 25.04 -7.33
CA SER A 170 16.21 25.49 -8.69
C SER A 170 16.94 26.78 -9.07
N SER A 171 17.23 27.67 -8.13
CA SER A 171 18.01 28.89 -8.41
C SER A 171 19.50 28.59 -8.63
N HIS A 172 20.03 27.48 -8.12
CA HIS A 172 21.42 27.06 -8.36
C HIS A 172 21.63 26.27 -9.66
N CYS A 173 20.56 25.80 -10.31
CA CYS A 173 20.64 24.95 -11.51
C CYS A 173 19.81 25.51 -12.68
N SER A 174 19.61 26.83 -12.73
CA SER A 174 18.93 27.51 -13.83
C SER A 174 19.92 27.94 -14.94
N SER A 175 20.78 27.00 -15.34
CA SER A 175 21.59 27.09 -16.57
C SER A 175 21.63 25.74 -17.28
N ALA A 176 20.48 25.07 -17.43
CA ALA A 176 20.31 24.04 -18.46
C ALA A 176 18.83 23.70 -18.64
N VAL A 177 18.34 23.99 -19.85
CA VAL A 177 17.17 23.42 -20.52
C VAL A 177 15.80 24.01 -20.15
N THR A 178 15.36 24.84 -21.10
CA THR A 178 14.04 25.42 -21.34
C THR A 178 13.02 24.43 -21.92
N ASN A 179 11.75 24.73 -21.63
CA ASN A 179 10.54 24.55 -22.46
C ASN A 179 9.66 23.28 -22.25
N PRO A 180 8.34 23.33 -22.58
CA PRO A 180 7.29 23.23 -21.58
C PRO A 180 6.25 22.16 -21.97
N THR A 181 5.32 21.85 -21.07
CA THR A 181 3.86 21.68 -21.30
C THR A 181 3.28 20.95 -20.11
N GLY A 182 2.16 21.47 -19.63
CA GLY A 182 1.43 20.90 -18.53
C GLY A 182 0.48 19.80 -18.98
N ILE A 183 -0.06 19.17 -17.94
CA ILE A 183 -1.31 18.42 -17.93
C ILE A 183 -1.21 17.10 -18.69
N HIS A 184 -1.02 16.00 -17.96
CA HIS A 184 -1.85 14.79 -18.03
C HIS A 184 -1.34 13.79 -16.97
N GLU A 185 -2.22 13.50 -16.01
CA GLU A 185 -2.35 12.23 -15.29
C GLU A 185 -1.07 11.50 -14.81
N ASP A 186 -0.71 11.70 -13.53
CA ASP A 186 0.15 10.75 -12.79
C ASP A 186 -0.65 9.48 -12.41
N VAL A 187 -1.05 8.73 -13.43
CA VAL A 187 -1.14 7.27 -13.39
C VAL A 187 0.28 6.75 -13.62
N GLY A 188 0.72 5.80 -12.80
CA GLY A 188 1.86 4.96 -13.17
C GLY A 188 3.18 5.31 -12.50
N SER A 189 3.30 4.85 -11.25
CA SER A 189 4.57 4.51 -10.64
C SER A 189 5.22 3.31 -11.36
N ILE A 190 5.79 3.50 -12.56
CA ILE A 190 6.75 2.55 -13.18
C ILE A 190 7.74 3.34 -14.06
N PRO A 191 9.03 3.43 -13.70
CA PRO A 191 10.05 3.97 -14.61
C PRO A 191 10.37 2.91 -15.68
N GLY A 192 10.16 3.23 -16.97
CA GLY A 192 10.75 2.44 -18.07
C GLY A 192 9.93 2.19 -19.35
N LEU A 193 8.71 2.71 -19.52
CA LEU A 193 7.91 2.43 -20.73
C LEU A 193 7.71 3.60 -21.71
N THR A 194 8.31 4.77 -21.47
CA THR A 194 8.15 5.96 -22.34
C THR A 194 9.13 6.03 -23.52
N GLN A 195 9.95 5.00 -23.77
CA GLN A 195 10.94 5.04 -24.87
C GLN A 195 10.42 4.51 -26.23
N TRP A 196 9.17 4.03 -26.36
CA TRP A 196 8.72 3.36 -27.59
C TRP A 196 7.39 3.81 -28.21
N VAL A 197 6.82 4.95 -27.79
CA VAL A 197 5.57 5.49 -28.40
C VAL A 197 5.79 6.92 -28.91
N GLY A 198 6.71 7.09 -29.86
CA GLY A 198 7.02 8.39 -30.41
C GLY A 198 7.88 8.36 -31.66
N ASN A 199 7.43 7.65 -32.70
CA ASN A 199 7.94 7.91 -34.04
C ASN A 199 6.79 7.87 -35.07
N PRO A 200 6.27 9.02 -35.53
CA PRO A 200 5.33 9.08 -36.62
C PRO A 200 6.09 9.15 -37.96
N ALA A 201 6.38 8.01 -38.55
CA ALA A 201 6.72 7.91 -39.97
C ALA A 201 6.35 6.50 -40.48
N LEU A 202 5.15 6.41 -41.07
CA LEU A 202 4.72 5.39 -42.04
C LEU A 202 5.65 5.41 -43.27
N PRO A 203 5.78 4.34 -44.08
CA PRO A 203 4.74 3.40 -44.51
C PRO A 203 4.74 2.01 -43.85
#